data_AF-A0AAE1SG78-F1
#
_entry.id   AF-A0AAE1SG78-F1
#
_cell.length_a   1.000
_cell.length_b   1.000
_cell.length_c   1.000
_cell.angle_alpha   90.00
_cell.angle_beta   90.00
_cell.angle_gamma   90.00
#
_symmetry.space_group_name_H-M   'P 1'
#
loop_
_entity.id
_entity.type
_entity.pdbx_description
1 polymer ?
#
loop_
_entity_poly.entity_id
_entity_poly.type
_entity_poly.pdbx_seq_one_letter_code
_entity_poly.pdbx_strand_id
1 'polypeptide(L)'
;MEEQEEPIQNLWQEVRDLTLGTTTQINHLSSPPTPLHFFREYISPNKPCLISNAINHWPATTLWHSTRYLLNTLSSSTVSLHVTPNGHADALTPHPNSPSTPTLCFASAEVQHIPFQDAFTRVLNSGLSSNCVGYLQQQNDCLTTEYGALSKDCDSDLAWASEAFGCLPEAVNLWIGNEISETSFHKDHYENVYAVVCGEKHFLLLPPTDVHRMYIRDYPAANYRYSQDTGEFSLELEEPVRNVPWCSVNPYPSPELKEKEMAKFPLYFNGPRPFEVTVRAGEILYLPSMWFHHVKQSPDSRGLTVAVNYWYDMRFDIKYAYFNFLQSLPHSMLCSPASFGKLGGNSEDESRKGNSAASANDNILDDSDDAAEK
;
A
#
# COMPACT_ATOMS: atom_id res chain seq x y z
N MET A 1 14.16 -16.15 24.85
CA MET A 1 13.54 -15.05 24.09
C MET A 1 14.62 -14.26 23.35
N GLU A 2 15.74 -13.90 24.00
CA GLU A 2 16.93 -13.34 23.33
C GLU A 2 17.55 -14.30 22.29
N GLU A 3 17.60 -15.62 22.55
CA GLU A 3 18.16 -16.61 21.60
C GLU A 3 17.37 -16.76 20.27
N GLN A 4 16.13 -16.25 20.16
CA GLN A 4 15.32 -16.33 18.93
C GLN A 4 15.34 -15.04 18.08
N GLU A 5 15.91 -13.94 18.59
CA GLU A 5 15.96 -12.68 17.84
C GLU A 5 17.14 -12.62 16.86
N GLU A 6 18.27 -13.25 17.20
CA GLU A 6 19.44 -13.33 16.33
C GLU A 6 19.14 -14.06 15.01
N PRO A 7 18.44 -15.22 14.98
CA PRO A 7 18.11 -15.89 13.72
C PRO A 7 17.20 -15.08 12.77
N ILE A 8 16.21 -14.34 13.31
CA ILE A 8 15.32 -13.52 12.47
C ILE A 8 16.09 -12.34 11.87
N GLN A 9 16.92 -11.67 12.67
CA GLN A 9 17.75 -10.57 12.18
C GLN A 9 18.80 -11.05 11.18
N ASN A 10 19.41 -12.22 11.42
CA ASN A 10 20.32 -12.85 10.48
C ASN A 10 19.63 -13.19 9.16
N LEU A 11 18.38 -13.69 9.19
CA LEU A 11 17.60 -13.96 7.98
C LEU A 11 17.46 -12.70 7.10
N TRP A 12 17.19 -11.53 7.68
CA TRP A 12 17.09 -10.28 6.91
C TRP A 12 18.36 -9.94 6.14
N GLN A 13 19.52 -10.22 6.75
CA GLN A 13 20.82 -9.98 6.13
C GLN A 13 21.17 -11.07 5.11
N GLU A 14 20.97 -12.35 5.45
CA GLU A 14 21.29 -13.49 4.58
C GLU A 14 20.51 -13.45 3.26
N VAL A 15 19.23 -13.09 3.29
CA VAL A 15 18.39 -12.95 2.08
C VAL A 15 18.93 -11.87 1.15
N ARG A 16 19.46 -10.77 1.71
CA ARG A 16 20.11 -9.71 0.94
C ARG A 16 21.44 -10.14 0.37
N ASP A 17 22.26 -10.81 1.17
CA ASP A 17 23.58 -11.29 0.76
C ASP A 17 23.49 -12.35 -0.34
N LEU A 18 22.49 -13.24 -0.27
CA LEU A 18 22.32 -14.35 -1.19
C LEU A 18 21.58 -13.97 -2.48
N THR A 19 20.52 -13.14 -2.40
CA THR A 19 19.54 -13.02 -3.48
C THR A 19 19.24 -11.58 -3.90
N LEU A 20 18.91 -10.71 -2.94
CA LEU A 20 18.35 -9.38 -3.27
C LEU A 20 19.42 -8.34 -3.59
N GLY A 21 20.62 -8.49 -3.01
CA GLY A 21 21.69 -7.51 -3.03
C GLY A 21 21.76 -6.69 -1.75
N THR A 22 22.96 -6.19 -1.45
CA THR A 22 23.26 -5.40 -0.23
C THR A 22 23.15 -3.88 -0.44
N THR A 23 22.99 -3.44 -1.70
CA THR A 23 22.71 -2.04 -2.03
C THR A 23 21.20 -1.76 -1.91
N THR A 24 20.82 -0.49 -1.82
CA THR A 24 19.40 -0.09 -1.84
C THR A 24 18.79 -0.06 -3.23
N GLN A 25 19.53 -0.50 -4.26
CA GLN A 25 19.13 -0.44 -5.66
C GLN A 25 18.62 -1.80 -6.14
N ILE A 26 17.64 -1.79 -7.03
CA ILE A 26 17.12 -3.00 -7.69
C ILE A 26 17.71 -3.14 -9.10
N ASN A 27 17.58 -4.33 -9.69
CA ASN A 27 18.01 -4.55 -11.06
C ASN A 27 17.19 -3.69 -12.04
N HIS A 28 17.86 -3.09 -13.03
CA HIS A 28 17.24 -2.30 -14.08
C HIS A 28 17.45 -2.96 -15.44
N LEU A 29 16.37 -3.42 -16.06
CA LEU A 29 16.33 -3.99 -17.40
C LEU A 29 16.09 -2.89 -18.44
N SER A 30 16.87 -2.89 -19.52
CA SER A 30 16.74 -1.90 -20.59
C SER A 30 15.54 -2.15 -21.52
N SER A 31 14.93 -3.33 -21.46
CA SER A 31 13.76 -3.74 -22.24
C SER A 31 12.99 -4.85 -21.52
N PRO A 32 11.73 -5.12 -21.91
CA PRO A 32 10.98 -6.26 -21.41
C PRO A 32 11.78 -7.59 -21.52
N PRO A 33 11.83 -8.40 -20.46
CA PRO A 33 12.45 -9.73 -20.48
C PRO A 33 11.62 -10.73 -21.30
N THR A 34 12.22 -11.86 -21.68
CA THR A 34 11.42 -13.01 -22.14
C THR A 34 10.66 -13.62 -20.95
N PRO A 35 9.51 -14.27 -21.17
CA PRO A 35 8.73 -14.89 -20.10
C PRO A 35 9.55 -15.84 -19.20
N LEU A 36 10.38 -16.69 -19.81
CA LEU A 36 11.26 -17.60 -19.08
C LEU A 36 12.31 -16.87 -18.23
N HIS A 37 12.91 -15.81 -18.77
CA HIS A 37 13.88 -15.00 -18.03
C HIS A 37 13.20 -14.27 -16.86
N PHE A 38 12.01 -13.70 -17.10
CA PHE A 38 11.23 -13.04 -16.07
C PHE A 38 10.86 -13.98 -14.93
N PHE A 39 10.35 -15.17 -15.28
CA PHE A 39 9.98 -16.17 -14.31
C PHE A 39 11.17 -16.64 -13.47
N ARG A 40 12.29 -16.96 -14.11
CA ARG A 40 13.47 -17.53 -13.45
C ARG A 40 14.21 -16.53 -12.57
N GLU A 41 14.41 -15.31 -13.06
CA GLU A 41 15.29 -14.32 -12.40
C GLU A 41 14.53 -13.40 -11.44
N TYR A 42 13.20 -13.28 -11.57
CA TYR A 42 12.42 -12.31 -10.81
C TYR A 42 11.22 -12.93 -10.08
N ILE A 43 10.31 -13.60 -10.78
CA ILE A 43 9.07 -14.14 -10.15
C ILE A 43 9.39 -15.26 -9.15
N SER A 44 10.12 -16.28 -9.60
CA SER A 44 10.48 -17.43 -8.77
C SER A 44 11.27 -17.03 -7.51
N PRO A 45 12.36 -16.22 -7.61
CA PRO A 45 13.10 -15.73 -6.45
C PRO A 45 12.41 -14.56 -5.71
N ASN A 46 11.24 -14.10 -6.17
CA ASN A 46 10.46 -13.00 -5.57
C ASN A 46 11.29 -11.69 -5.46
N LYS A 47 11.89 -11.28 -6.59
CA LYS A 47 12.80 -10.13 -6.67
C LYS A 47 12.22 -9.00 -7.53
N PRO A 48 12.16 -7.74 -7.04
CA PRO A 48 11.70 -6.60 -7.83
C PRO A 48 12.68 -6.24 -8.94
N CYS A 49 12.17 -5.66 -10.01
CA CYS A 49 13.01 -5.05 -11.05
C CYS A 49 12.32 -3.86 -11.72
N LEU A 50 13.15 -2.92 -12.16
CA LEU A 50 12.73 -1.81 -13.01
C LEU A 50 12.96 -2.19 -14.47
N ILE A 51 12.04 -1.85 -15.36
CA ILE A 51 12.04 -2.23 -16.77
C ILE A 51 11.76 -0.99 -17.62
N SER A 52 12.74 -0.56 -18.40
CA SER A 52 12.57 0.52 -19.36
C SER A 52 11.99 0.00 -20.68
N ASN A 53 11.49 0.92 -21.50
CA ASN A 53 11.04 0.66 -22.88
C ASN A 53 9.95 -0.41 -23.00
N ALA A 54 9.14 -0.58 -21.96
CA ALA A 54 8.09 -1.60 -21.91
C ALA A 54 6.73 -1.10 -22.41
N ILE A 55 6.50 0.21 -22.40
CA ILE A 55 5.21 0.83 -22.73
C ILE A 55 5.31 1.88 -23.84
N ASN A 56 6.44 1.98 -24.54
CA ASN A 56 6.68 3.02 -25.55
C ASN A 56 5.69 2.96 -26.73
N HIS A 57 5.06 1.82 -26.97
CA HIS A 57 4.05 1.64 -28.01
C HIS A 57 2.65 2.08 -27.57
N TRP A 58 2.41 2.34 -26.28
CA TRP A 58 1.12 2.78 -25.78
C TRP A 58 0.80 4.20 -26.22
N PRO A 59 -0.37 4.46 -26.83
CA PRO A 59 -0.86 5.81 -27.09
C PRO A 59 -0.86 6.69 -25.82
N ALA A 60 -1.10 6.11 -24.65
CA ALA A 60 -1.11 6.80 -23.35
C ALA A 60 0.15 7.64 -23.10
N THR A 61 1.33 7.15 -23.48
CA THR A 61 2.63 7.84 -23.29
C THR A 61 2.74 9.17 -24.05
N THR A 62 1.81 9.45 -24.95
CA THR A 62 1.73 10.73 -25.67
C THR A 62 0.42 11.46 -25.40
N LEU A 63 -0.71 10.76 -25.44
CA LEU A 63 -2.04 11.35 -25.34
C LEU A 63 -2.36 11.85 -23.93
N TRP A 64 -1.91 11.13 -22.89
CA TRP A 64 -2.28 11.45 -21.51
C TRP A 64 -1.50 12.65 -20.94
N HIS A 65 -0.50 13.16 -21.67
CA HIS A 65 0.11 14.47 -21.40
C HIS A 65 -0.81 15.65 -21.73
N SER A 66 -1.91 15.43 -22.46
CA SER A 66 -2.89 16.46 -22.77
C SER A 66 -4.05 16.41 -21.78
N THR A 67 -4.13 17.42 -20.90
CA THR A 67 -5.30 17.62 -20.02
C THR A 67 -6.60 17.68 -20.82
N ARG A 68 -6.57 18.33 -21.99
CA ARG A 68 -7.73 18.40 -22.89
C ARG A 68 -8.14 17.03 -23.41
N TYR A 69 -7.18 16.15 -23.71
CA TYR A 69 -7.48 14.79 -24.15
C TYR A 69 -8.19 14.00 -23.05
N LEU A 70 -7.65 14.01 -21.83
CA LEU A 70 -8.25 13.32 -20.69
C LEU A 70 -9.67 13.82 -20.41
N LEU A 71 -9.86 15.15 -20.30
CA LEU A 71 -11.16 15.76 -20.03
C LEU A 71 -12.19 15.48 -21.14
N ASN A 72 -11.78 15.49 -22.41
CA ASN A 72 -12.68 15.21 -23.51
C ASN A 72 -13.03 13.72 -23.61
N THR A 73 -12.06 12.84 -23.39
CA THR A 73 -12.25 11.39 -23.54
C THR A 73 -13.11 10.82 -22.42
N LEU A 74 -12.99 11.39 -21.21
CA LEU A 74 -13.75 10.99 -20.02
C LEU A 74 -14.88 11.96 -19.67
N SER A 75 -15.34 12.78 -20.63
CA SER A 75 -16.33 13.85 -20.37
C SER A 75 -17.67 13.34 -19.83
N SER A 76 -18.02 12.08 -20.12
CA SER A 76 -19.24 11.42 -19.66
C SER A 76 -19.00 10.42 -18.52
N SER A 77 -17.77 10.27 -18.04
CA SER A 77 -17.43 9.31 -16.99
C SER A 77 -17.73 9.89 -15.61
N THR A 78 -18.33 9.05 -14.76
CA THR A 78 -18.37 9.23 -13.31
C THR A 78 -17.29 8.35 -12.72
N VAL A 79 -16.50 8.89 -11.80
CA VAL A 79 -15.32 8.23 -11.23
C VAL A 79 -15.31 8.34 -9.71
N SER A 80 -14.61 7.43 -9.06
CA SER A 80 -14.43 7.40 -7.62
C SER A 80 -13.25 8.28 -7.21
N LEU A 81 -13.56 9.48 -6.73
CA LEU A 81 -12.58 10.39 -6.13
C LEU A 81 -12.43 10.08 -4.64
N HIS A 82 -11.23 9.72 -4.23
CA HIS A 82 -10.88 9.58 -2.82
C HIS A 82 -10.36 10.93 -2.30
N VAL A 83 -10.92 11.40 -1.19
CA VAL A 83 -10.50 12.67 -0.56
C VAL A 83 -10.07 12.46 0.90
N THR A 84 -8.97 13.12 1.26
CA THR A 84 -8.39 13.09 2.61
C THR A 84 -7.97 14.50 3.03
N PRO A 85 -7.81 14.78 4.33
CA PRO A 85 -7.37 16.10 4.78
C PRO A 85 -5.90 16.42 4.44
N ASN A 86 -5.07 15.39 4.23
CA ASN A 86 -3.61 15.51 4.21
C ASN A 86 -2.92 14.68 3.10
N GLY A 87 -3.67 13.95 2.27
CA GLY A 87 -3.12 13.09 1.23
C GLY A 87 -2.82 11.65 1.66
N HIS A 88 -3.11 11.29 2.91
CA HIS A 88 -2.86 9.95 3.44
C HIS A 88 -4.18 9.17 3.55
N ALA A 89 -4.49 8.41 2.51
CA ALA A 89 -5.54 7.40 2.57
C ALA A 89 -4.98 6.10 3.15
N ASP A 90 -5.84 5.30 3.78
CA ASP A 90 -5.52 3.98 4.33
C ASP A 90 -4.25 4.04 5.20
N ALA A 91 -4.32 4.92 6.19
CA ALA A 91 -3.18 5.30 7.02
C ALA A 91 -3.56 5.42 8.49
N LEU A 92 -2.58 5.24 9.37
CA LEU A 92 -2.80 5.36 10.80
C LEU A 92 -2.98 6.84 11.20
N THR A 93 -4.08 7.11 11.89
CA THR A 93 -4.51 8.45 12.30
C THR A 93 -4.87 8.47 13.79
N PRO A 94 -4.66 9.59 14.52
CA PRO A 94 -5.10 9.71 15.91
C PRO A 94 -6.59 9.39 16.08
N HIS A 95 -6.90 8.62 17.12
CA HIS A 95 -8.26 8.18 17.40
C HIS A 95 -9.22 9.36 17.69
N PRO A 96 -10.42 9.42 17.08
CA PRO A 96 -11.30 10.60 17.17
C PRO A 96 -11.81 10.89 18.59
N ASN A 97 -12.12 9.86 19.38
CA ASN A 97 -12.61 10.01 20.76
C ASN A 97 -11.50 10.15 21.82
N SER A 98 -10.24 10.18 21.39
CA SER A 98 -9.09 10.21 22.30
C SER A 98 -7.89 10.95 21.71
N PRO A 99 -8.07 12.20 21.22
CA PRO A 99 -7.01 12.93 20.54
C PRO A 99 -5.82 13.29 21.45
N SER A 100 -6.00 13.21 22.77
CA SER A 100 -4.97 13.47 23.79
C SER A 100 -4.25 12.21 24.27
N THR A 101 -4.67 11.01 23.87
CA THR A 101 -3.98 9.75 24.17
C THR A 101 -3.40 9.14 22.89
N PRO A 102 -2.31 8.35 22.95
CA PRO A 102 -1.59 7.88 21.77
C PRO A 102 -2.29 6.70 21.05
N THR A 103 -3.62 6.61 21.12
CA THR A 103 -4.38 5.59 20.42
C THR A 103 -4.57 5.99 18.96
N LEU A 104 -4.36 5.03 18.07
CA LEU A 104 -4.47 5.21 16.62
C LEU A 104 -5.64 4.37 16.10
N CYS A 105 -6.17 4.77 14.95
CA CYS A 105 -7.12 4.02 14.14
C CYS A 105 -6.62 3.97 12.70
N PHE A 106 -7.09 2.98 11.94
CA PHE A 106 -6.85 2.88 10.51
C PHE A 106 -7.91 3.74 9.80
N ALA A 107 -7.50 4.79 9.10
CA ALA A 107 -8.40 5.74 8.45
C ALA A 107 -8.39 5.56 6.93
N SER A 108 -9.54 5.18 6.37
CA SER A 108 -9.79 5.18 4.92
C SER A 108 -10.32 6.53 4.45
N ALA A 109 -10.10 6.82 3.16
CA ALA A 109 -10.54 8.07 2.55
C ALA A 109 -12.08 8.18 2.46
N GLU A 110 -12.58 9.41 2.33
CA GLU A 110 -13.96 9.62 1.89
C GLU A 110 -14.00 9.41 0.38
N VAL A 111 -14.90 8.55 -0.11
CA VAL A 111 -15.05 8.25 -1.54
C VAL A 111 -16.27 8.97 -2.11
N GLN A 112 -16.04 9.76 -3.15
CA GLN A 112 -17.08 10.54 -3.82
C GLN A 112 -17.19 10.14 -5.29
N HIS A 113 -18.39 9.73 -5.69
CA HIS A 113 -18.68 9.34 -7.07
C HIS A 113 -19.17 10.56 -7.84
N ILE A 114 -18.30 11.17 -8.64
CA ILE A 114 -18.55 12.47 -9.27
C ILE A 114 -18.08 12.47 -10.74
N PRO A 115 -18.53 13.42 -11.58
CA PRO A 115 -18.04 13.56 -12.94
C PRO A 115 -16.50 13.71 -12.98
N PHE A 116 -15.84 13.06 -13.93
CA PHE A 116 -14.38 13.08 -14.06
C PHE A 116 -13.80 14.50 -14.11
N GLN A 117 -14.48 15.43 -14.78
CA GLN A 117 -14.05 16.83 -14.83
C GLN A 117 -13.93 17.48 -13.44
N ASP A 118 -14.88 17.20 -12.56
CA ASP A 118 -14.89 17.72 -11.19
C ASP A 118 -13.82 17.05 -10.34
N ALA A 119 -13.67 15.72 -10.49
CA ALA A 119 -12.63 14.96 -9.81
C ALA A 119 -11.22 15.41 -10.21
N PHE A 120 -10.96 15.54 -11.50
CA PHE A 120 -9.68 15.98 -12.05
C PHE A 120 -9.33 17.39 -11.58
N THR A 121 -10.31 18.30 -11.52
CA THR A 121 -10.13 19.65 -10.98
C THR A 121 -9.76 19.62 -9.50
N ARG A 122 -10.37 18.72 -8.70
CA ARG A 122 -10.04 18.56 -7.28
C ARG A 122 -8.64 17.99 -7.06
N VAL A 123 -8.21 17.02 -7.86
CA VAL A 123 -6.83 16.51 -7.83
C VAL A 123 -5.84 17.64 -8.10
N LEU A 124 -6.03 18.41 -9.17
CA LEU A 124 -5.14 19.54 -9.51
C LEU A 124 -5.09 20.64 -8.45
N ASN A 125 -6.21 20.91 -7.78
CA ASN A 125 -6.30 21.96 -6.77
C ASN A 125 -5.85 21.52 -5.37
N SER A 126 -5.48 20.25 -5.20
CA SER A 126 -5.02 19.72 -3.93
C SER A 126 -3.78 20.47 -3.45
N GLY A 127 -3.85 21.03 -2.23
CA GLY A 127 -2.75 21.81 -1.63
C GLY A 127 -2.73 23.32 -1.91
N LEU A 128 -3.65 23.87 -2.73
CA LEU A 128 -3.63 25.30 -3.08
C LEU A 128 -4.32 26.22 -2.07
N SER A 129 -5.29 25.73 -1.28
CA SER A 129 -5.98 26.54 -0.25
C SER A 129 -6.89 25.77 0.70
N SER A 130 -7.12 24.48 0.49
CA SER A 130 -8.02 23.63 1.30
C SER A 130 -7.25 22.45 1.90
N ASN A 131 -7.58 22.07 3.14
CA ASN A 131 -7.20 20.78 3.74
C ASN A 131 -8.02 19.65 3.09
N CYS A 132 -7.95 19.52 1.77
CA CYS A 132 -8.65 18.53 0.98
C CYS A 132 -7.75 18.13 -0.18
N VAL A 133 -7.29 16.88 -0.13
CA VAL A 133 -6.40 16.27 -1.10
C VAL A 133 -7.17 15.18 -1.80
N GLY A 134 -7.36 15.34 -3.11
CA GLY A 134 -8.02 14.40 -3.98
C GLY A 134 -7.02 13.47 -4.65
N TYR A 135 -7.36 12.18 -4.71
CA TYR A 135 -6.60 11.17 -5.43
C TYR A 135 -7.57 10.23 -6.15
N LEU A 136 -7.38 10.04 -7.46
CA LEU A 136 -8.07 8.98 -8.21
C LEU A 136 -7.25 7.70 -8.03
N GLN A 137 -7.61 6.95 -6.99
CA GLN A 137 -6.87 5.76 -6.53
C GLN A 137 -7.75 4.53 -6.37
N GLN A 138 -8.95 4.56 -6.93
CA GLN A 138 -9.84 3.40 -6.93
C GLN A 138 -9.10 2.20 -7.50
N GLN A 139 -9.11 1.10 -6.76
CA GLN A 139 -8.60 -0.19 -7.22
C GLN A 139 -9.77 -0.97 -7.87
N ASN A 140 -9.58 -2.26 -8.13
CA ASN A 140 -10.64 -3.18 -8.58
C ASN A 140 -11.04 -2.95 -10.06
N ASP A 141 -10.02 -3.02 -10.93
CA ASP A 141 -10.17 -2.95 -12.39
C ASP A 141 -10.76 -1.60 -12.88
N CYS A 142 -10.44 -0.53 -12.16
CA CYS A 142 -11.03 0.78 -12.40
C CYS A 142 -10.75 1.33 -13.81
N LEU A 143 -9.63 0.95 -14.46
CA LEU A 143 -9.33 1.38 -15.83
C LEU A 143 -10.41 0.89 -16.79
N THR A 144 -10.92 -0.32 -16.58
CA THR A 144 -11.95 -0.93 -17.44
C THR A 144 -13.34 -0.44 -17.04
N THR A 145 -13.61 -0.31 -15.74
CA THR A 145 -14.96 -0.02 -15.22
C THR A 145 -15.31 1.47 -15.17
N GLU A 146 -14.39 2.34 -14.75
CA GLU A 146 -14.61 3.79 -14.63
C GLU A 146 -14.00 4.59 -15.79
N TYR A 147 -12.86 4.12 -16.30
CA TYR A 147 -12.06 4.83 -17.31
C TYR A 147 -12.08 4.14 -18.68
N GLY A 148 -13.10 3.32 -18.98
CA GLY A 148 -13.16 2.46 -20.17
C GLY A 148 -12.89 3.14 -21.51
N ALA A 149 -13.17 4.45 -21.63
CA ALA A 149 -12.87 5.24 -22.83
C ALA A 149 -11.36 5.40 -23.11
N LEU A 150 -10.52 5.24 -22.08
CA LEU A 150 -9.06 5.27 -22.13
C LEU A 150 -8.43 3.88 -22.28
N SER A 151 -9.16 2.78 -22.08
CA SER A 151 -8.55 1.43 -22.02
C SER A 151 -7.81 1.05 -23.31
N LYS A 152 -8.21 1.60 -24.47
CA LYS A 152 -7.53 1.40 -25.76
C LYS A 152 -6.16 2.09 -25.89
N ASP A 153 -5.82 2.97 -24.95
CA ASP A 153 -4.56 3.72 -24.95
C ASP A 153 -3.43 2.95 -24.25
N CYS A 154 -3.75 1.83 -23.61
CA CYS A 154 -2.84 0.90 -22.96
C CYS A 154 -3.15 -0.52 -23.44
N ASP A 155 -2.23 -1.46 -23.22
CA ASP A 155 -2.56 -2.87 -23.44
C ASP A 155 -3.50 -3.38 -22.33
N SER A 156 -4.39 -4.32 -22.66
CA SER A 156 -5.24 -5.00 -21.67
C SER A 156 -4.43 -5.90 -20.73
N ASP A 157 -3.29 -6.38 -21.20
CA ASP A 157 -2.34 -7.20 -20.45
C ASP A 157 -0.93 -7.02 -21.01
N LEU A 158 0.09 -7.46 -20.28
CA LEU A 158 1.48 -7.39 -20.71
C LEU A 158 1.91 -8.80 -21.14
N ALA A 159 1.86 -9.10 -22.44
CA ALA A 159 2.03 -10.47 -22.96
C ALA A 159 3.23 -11.24 -22.37
N TRP A 160 4.39 -10.58 -22.20
CA TRP A 160 5.59 -11.19 -21.63
C TRP A 160 5.43 -11.54 -20.12
N ALA A 161 4.65 -10.76 -19.39
CA ALA A 161 4.32 -10.99 -17.98
C ALA A 161 3.21 -12.03 -17.85
N SER A 162 2.11 -11.90 -18.61
CA SER A 162 0.99 -12.85 -18.63
C SER A 162 1.47 -14.28 -18.96
N GLU A 163 2.34 -14.44 -19.96
CA GLU A 163 2.93 -15.74 -20.30
C GLU A 163 3.82 -16.29 -19.17
N ALA A 164 4.56 -15.43 -18.46
CA ALA A 164 5.43 -15.84 -17.36
C ALA A 164 4.65 -16.24 -16.10
N PHE A 165 3.59 -15.50 -15.78
CA PHE A 165 2.71 -15.81 -14.65
C PHE A 165 1.85 -17.05 -14.95
N GLY A 166 1.42 -17.19 -16.20
CA GLY A 166 0.53 -18.25 -16.67
C GLY A 166 -0.96 -17.89 -16.55
N CYS A 167 -1.28 -16.61 -16.37
CA CYS A 167 -2.63 -16.06 -16.23
C CYS A 167 -2.70 -14.63 -16.82
N LEU A 168 -3.92 -14.15 -17.01
CA LEU A 168 -4.20 -12.73 -17.33
C LEU A 168 -4.31 -11.94 -16.02
N PRO A 169 -4.15 -10.59 -16.06
CA PRO A 169 -4.38 -9.78 -14.87
C PRO A 169 -5.84 -9.87 -14.43
N GLU A 170 -6.06 -9.90 -13.12
CA GLU A 170 -7.40 -9.84 -12.52
C GLU A 170 -7.96 -8.42 -12.50
N ALA A 171 -7.08 -7.42 -12.39
CA ALA A 171 -7.44 -6.02 -12.40
C ALA A 171 -6.40 -5.16 -13.12
N VAL A 172 -6.87 -4.15 -13.85
CA VAL A 172 -6.05 -3.06 -14.38
C VAL A 172 -6.53 -1.73 -13.77
N ASN A 173 -5.67 -1.08 -13.00
CA ASN A 173 -6.04 0.15 -12.28
C ASN A 173 -5.34 1.37 -12.87
N LEU A 174 -6.06 2.48 -12.93
CA LEU A 174 -5.56 3.80 -13.30
C LEU A 174 -5.41 4.66 -12.04
N TRP A 175 -4.25 5.29 -11.91
CA TRP A 175 -3.91 6.18 -10.82
C TRP A 175 -3.67 7.58 -11.35
N ILE A 176 -4.38 8.58 -10.82
CA ILE A 176 -4.17 10.01 -11.15
C ILE A 176 -4.14 10.81 -9.86
N GLY A 177 -2.97 11.34 -9.50
CA GLY A 177 -2.74 12.09 -8.27
C GLY A 177 -1.69 13.18 -8.40
N ASN A 178 -1.33 13.78 -7.28
CA ASN A 178 -0.26 14.78 -7.18
C ASN A 178 0.74 14.40 -6.06
N GLU A 179 1.74 15.25 -5.82
CA GLU A 179 2.82 15.02 -4.85
C GLU A 179 2.39 14.87 -3.39
N ILE A 180 1.16 15.29 -3.06
CA ILE A 180 0.65 15.28 -1.68
C ILE A 180 0.07 13.91 -1.33
N SER A 181 -0.44 13.18 -2.33
CA SER A 181 -1.00 11.85 -2.11
C SER A 181 0.11 10.82 -1.89
N GLU A 182 0.08 10.16 -0.73
CA GLU A 182 1.09 9.20 -0.27
C GLU A 182 0.39 7.95 0.27
N THR A 183 0.90 6.78 -0.12
CA THR A 183 0.37 5.47 0.30
C THR A 183 1.30 4.89 1.35
N SER A 184 0.75 4.63 2.54
CA SER A 184 1.50 4.11 3.69
C SER A 184 2.00 2.67 3.45
N PHE A 185 2.89 2.17 4.31
CA PHE A 185 3.41 0.81 4.16
C PHE A 185 2.29 -0.23 4.24
N HIS A 186 2.20 -1.05 3.20
CA HIS A 186 1.32 -2.21 3.13
C HIS A 186 1.94 -3.26 2.21
N LYS A 187 1.29 -4.42 2.08
CA LYS A 187 1.64 -5.46 1.13
C LYS A 187 0.38 -5.97 0.44
N ASP A 188 0.54 -6.46 -0.79
CA ASP A 188 -0.54 -7.06 -1.57
C ASP A 188 -0.30 -8.56 -1.77
N HIS A 189 -1.38 -9.30 -1.99
CA HIS A 189 -1.32 -10.70 -2.47
C HIS A 189 -1.29 -10.78 -4.00
N TYR A 190 -0.79 -9.73 -4.66
CA TYR A 190 -0.73 -9.64 -6.12
C TYR A 190 0.71 -9.50 -6.60
N GLU A 191 1.02 -10.16 -7.73
CA GLU A 191 2.17 -9.81 -8.55
C GLU A 191 1.84 -8.52 -9.31
N ASN A 192 2.46 -7.41 -8.90
CA ASN A 192 2.09 -6.08 -9.37
C ASN A 192 3.06 -5.58 -10.43
N VAL A 193 2.55 -5.28 -11.63
CA VAL A 193 3.32 -4.68 -12.72
C VAL A 193 2.88 -3.23 -12.88
N TYR A 194 3.68 -2.30 -12.36
CA TYR A 194 3.32 -0.90 -12.15
C TYR A 194 4.01 0.02 -13.17
N ALA A 195 3.26 0.51 -14.15
CA ALA A 195 3.71 1.36 -15.25
C ALA A 195 3.46 2.85 -14.96
N VAL A 196 4.48 3.70 -15.07
CA VAL A 196 4.30 5.15 -14.94
C VAL A 196 4.20 5.79 -16.33
N VAL A 197 3.14 6.57 -16.56
CA VAL A 197 2.86 7.24 -17.84
C VAL A 197 3.25 8.72 -17.78
N CYS A 198 2.95 9.41 -16.67
CA CYS A 198 3.30 10.81 -16.46
C CYS A 198 3.86 11.00 -15.04
N GLY A 199 4.87 11.85 -14.89
CA GLY A 199 5.54 12.09 -13.61
C GLY A 199 6.46 10.94 -13.20
N GLU A 200 6.61 10.76 -11.90
CA GLU A 200 7.42 9.71 -11.28
C GLU A 200 6.71 9.13 -10.05
N LYS A 201 6.94 7.83 -9.77
CA LYS A 201 6.54 7.17 -8.51
C LYS A 201 7.79 6.77 -7.74
N HIS A 202 7.80 7.02 -6.44
CA HIS A 202 8.92 6.71 -5.54
C HIS A 202 8.49 5.65 -4.53
N PHE A 203 9.08 4.47 -4.64
CA PHE A 203 8.80 3.33 -3.78
C PHE A 203 9.93 3.14 -2.76
N LEU A 204 9.56 2.95 -1.51
CA LEU A 204 10.39 2.24 -0.54
C LEU A 204 9.90 0.80 -0.46
N LEU A 205 10.79 -0.16 -0.64
CA LEU A 205 10.45 -1.58 -0.64
C LEU A 205 11.20 -2.34 0.46
N LEU A 206 10.48 -3.19 1.18
CA LEU A 206 11.05 -4.20 2.08
C LEU A 206 10.54 -5.58 1.70
N PRO A 207 11.42 -6.60 1.67
CA PRO A 207 11.03 -7.95 1.31
C PRO A 207 10.08 -8.55 2.37
N PRO A 208 9.31 -9.59 2.01
CA PRO A 208 8.39 -10.25 2.95
C PRO A 208 9.08 -10.79 4.21
N THR A 209 10.37 -11.10 4.13
CA THR A 209 11.20 -11.56 5.25
C THR A 209 11.38 -10.53 6.34
N ASP A 210 11.15 -9.25 6.04
CA ASP A 210 11.31 -8.12 6.95
C ASP A 210 10.02 -7.82 7.75
N VAL A 211 9.03 -8.74 7.75
CA VAL A 211 7.69 -8.54 8.34
C VAL A 211 7.68 -7.98 9.76
N HIS A 212 8.56 -8.45 10.66
CA HIS A 212 8.61 -7.95 12.05
C HIS A 212 9.06 -6.49 12.14
N ARG A 213 9.73 -5.97 11.12
CA ARG A 213 10.15 -4.56 11.03
C ARG A 213 8.97 -3.64 10.71
N MET A 214 7.83 -4.16 10.27
CA MET A 214 6.64 -3.36 9.96
C MET A 214 5.72 -3.12 11.17
N TYR A 215 5.97 -3.82 12.29
CA TYR A 215 5.17 -3.69 13.51
C TYR A 215 3.67 -3.78 13.22
N ILE A 216 3.23 -4.81 12.49
CA ILE A 216 1.82 -4.96 12.11
C ILE A 216 0.97 -5.16 13.38
N ARG A 217 -0.11 -4.41 13.51
CA ARG A 217 -1.05 -4.46 14.64
C ARG A 217 -2.47 -4.24 14.18
N ASP A 218 -3.41 -4.71 14.97
CA ASP A 218 -4.84 -4.48 14.76
C ASP A 218 -5.23 -3.08 15.22
N TYR A 219 -5.83 -2.31 14.30
CA TYR A 219 -6.34 -0.97 14.54
C TYR A 219 -7.84 -0.90 14.25
N PRO A 220 -8.64 -0.19 15.08
CA PRO A 220 -10.04 0.02 14.76
C PRO A 220 -10.16 0.79 13.44
N ALA A 221 -11.04 0.35 12.55
CA ALA A 221 -11.29 0.97 11.26
C ALA A 221 -12.12 2.24 11.42
N ALA A 222 -11.77 3.25 10.63
CA ALA A 222 -12.43 4.54 10.57
C ALA A 222 -12.48 5.04 9.12
N ASN A 223 -13.45 5.89 8.83
CA ASN A 223 -13.62 6.53 7.54
C ASN A 223 -13.64 8.04 7.72
N TYR A 224 -12.91 8.75 6.88
CA TYR A 224 -13.09 10.19 6.77
C TYR A 224 -14.49 10.50 6.22
N ARG A 225 -15.07 11.61 6.65
CA ARG A 225 -16.25 12.23 6.03
C ARG A 225 -15.94 13.67 5.68
N TYR A 226 -16.36 14.08 4.49
CA TYR A 226 -16.13 15.44 4.00
C TYR A 226 -17.44 16.20 3.87
N SER A 227 -17.56 17.31 4.60
CA SER A 227 -18.71 18.22 4.50
C SER A 227 -18.48 19.24 3.39
N GLN A 228 -19.27 19.20 2.31
CA GLN A 228 -19.18 20.18 1.23
C GLN A 228 -19.61 21.59 1.66
N ASP A 229 -20.49 21.70 2.66
CA ASP A 229 -21.02 22.97 3.14
C ASP A 229 -19.99 23.73 4.00
N THR A 230 -19.22 23.01 4.81
CA THR A 230 -18.22 23.61 5.73
C THR A 230 -16.79 23.49 5.21
N GLY A 231 -16.51 22.57 4.29
CA GLY A 231 -15.16 22.25 3.84
C GLY A 231 -14.31 21.52 4.90
N GLU A 232 -14.96 20.93 5.91
CA GLU A 232 -14.29 20.27 7.04
C GLU A 232 -14.37 18.75 6.93
N PHE A 233 -13.34 18.09 7.48
CA PHE A 233 -13.28 16.65 7.64
C PHE A 233 -13.65 16.23 9.07
N SER A 234 -14.47 15.20 9.20
CA SER A 234 -14.59 14.41 10.43
C SER A 234 -14.06 12.99 10.20
N LEU A 235 -13.76 12.29 11.30
CA LEU A 235 -13.30 10.90 11.27
C LEU A 235 -14.28 10.05 12.10
N GLU A 236 -14.91 9.08 11.45
CA GLU A 236 -15.95 8.25 12.03
C GLU A 236 -15.46 6.80 12.14
N LEU A 237 -15.53 6.21 13.33
CA LEU A 237 -15.25 4.79 13.51
C LEU A 237 -16.34 3.95 12.84
N GLU A 238 -15.96 2.79 12.31
CA GLU A 238 -16.92 1.82 11.82
C GLU A 238 -17.77 1.24 12.96
N GLU A 239 -19.07 1.07 12.70
CA GLU A 239 -20.02 0.45 13.60
C GLU A 239 -20.73 -0.71 12.86
N PRO A 240 -20.54 -1.98 13.29
CA PRO A 240 -19.73 -2.41 14.43
C PRO A 240 -18.22 -2.23 14.20
N VAL A 241 -17.47 -2.08 15.30
CA VAL A 241 -16.00 -1.93 15.24
C VAL A 241 -15.36 -3.14 14.57
N ARG A 242 -14.75 -2.90 13.42
CA ARG A 242 -13.86 -3.83 12.71
C ARG A 242 -12.42 -3.43 12.98
N ASN A 243 -11.54 -4.41 13.20
CA ASN A 243 -10.11 -4.16 13.32
C ASN A 243 -9.39 -4.53 12.02
N VAL A 244 -8.40 -3.72 11.64
CA VAL A 244 -7.59 -3.90 10.44
C VAL A 244 -6.12 -4.06 10.85
N PRO A 245 -5.46 -5.16 10.46
CA PRO A 245 -4.03 -5.31 10.67
C PRO A 245 -3.26 -4.38 9.72
N TRP A 246 -2.48 -3.44 10.26
CA TRP A 246 -1.76 -2.45 9.45
C TRP A 246 -0.34 -2.18 9.96
N CYS A 247 0.55 -1.75 9.05
CA CYS A 247 1.93 -1.40 9.40
C CYS A 247 1.96 -0.16 10.30
N SER A 248 2.69 -0.22 11.42
CA SER A 248 2.77 0.92 12.36
C SER A 248 3.78 1.98 11.95
N VAL A 249 4.69 1.65 11.04
CA VAL A 249 5.91 2.43 10.78
C VAL A 249 5.64 3.54 9.78
N ASN A 250 6.02 4.76 10.14
CA ASN A 250 6.18 5.86 9.20
C ASN A 250 7.66 5.95 8.76
N PRO A 251 8.00 5.75 7.46
CA PRO A 251 9.37 5.90 6.98
C PRO A 251 9.90 7.34 7.03
N TYR A 252 9.02 8.33 7.03
CA TYR A 252 9.33 9.75 6.95
C TYR A 252 8.74 10.53 8.15
N PRO A 253 9.17 10.22 9.39
CA PRO A 253 8.70 10.98 10.54
C PRO A 253 9.16 12.44 10.44
N SER A 254 8.34 13.38 10.93
CA SER A 254 8.72 14.79 10.96
C SER A 254 9.99 15.00 11.80
N PRO A 255 10.79 16.04 11.56
CA PRO A 255 12.01 16.30 12.33
C PRO A 255 11.79 16.30 13.85
N GLU A 256 10.64 16.80 14.30
CA GLU A 256 10.26 16.88 15.73
C GLU A 256 9.92 15.51 16.33
N LEU A 257 9.39 14.59 15.52
CA LEU A 257 8.97 13.25 15.96
C LEU A 257 10.02 12.18 15.69
N LYS A 258 11.05 12.48 14.90
CA LYS A 258 12.03 11.51 14.40
C LYS A 258 12.66 10.66 15.50
N GLU A 259 13.20 11.28 16.56
CA GLU A 259 13.84 10.52 17.65
C GLU A 259 12.85 9.61 18.38
N LYS A 260 11.63 10.08 18.61
CA LYS A 260 10.56 9.32 19.26
C LYS A 260 10.13 8.12 18.42
N GLU A 261 9.96 8.32 17.11
CA GLU A 261 9.57 7.25 16.18
C GLU A 261 10.70 6.24 16.00
N MET A 262 11.96 6.69 15.94
CA MET A 262 13.14 5.81 15.91
C MET A 262 13.25 4.96 17.17
N ALA A 263 12.97 5.54 18.35
CA ALA A 263 12.95 4.80 19.61
C ALA A 263 11.75 3.83 19.72
N LYS A 264 10.61 4.17 19.10
CA LYS A 264 9.39 3.35 19.09
C LYS A 264 9.49 2.16 18.14
N PHE A 265 10.21 2.31 17.02
CA PHE A 265 10.32 1.32 15.95
C PHE A 265 11.78 0.92 15.61
N PRO A 266 12.59 0.48 16.59
CA PRO A 266 14.01 0.21 16.38
C PRO A 266 14.32 -0.86 15.33
N LEU A 267 13.47 -1.89 15.16
CA LEU A 267 13.68 -2.96 14.15
C LEU A 267 13.62 -2.39 12.72
N TYR A 268 12.80 -1.37 12.49
CA TYR A 268 12.77 -0.68 11.22
C TYR A 268 14.01 0.19 11.04
N PHE A 269 14.24 1.13 11.95
CA PHE A 269 15.26 2.17 11.78
C PHE A 269 16.70 1.69 11.93
N ASN A 270 16.94 0.62 12.70
CA ASN A 270 18.27 0.03 12.87
C ASN A 270 18.51 -1.17 11.93
N GLY A 271 17.48 -1.66 11.26
CA GLY A 271 17.59 -2.77 10.32
C GLY A 271 18.15 -2.35 8.94
N PRO A 272 18.30 -3.31 8.00
CA PRO A 272 18.79 -3.04 6.66
C PRO A 272 17.96 -1.97 5.94
N ARG A 273 18.61 -1.03 5.24
CA ARG A 273 17.86 0.04 4.56
C ARG A 273 16.85 -0.51 3.55
N PRO A 274 15.65 0.10 3.43
CA PRO A 274 14.71 -0.23 2.36
C PRO A 274 15.36 -0.08 0.99
N PHE A 275 14.87 -0.83 0.00
CA PHE A 275 15.23 -0.56 -1.40
C PHE A 275 14.48 0.70 -1.85
N GLU A 276 15.17 1.57 -2.58
CA GLU A 276 14.65 2.85 -3.05
C GLU A 276 14.52 2.78 -4.58
N VAL A 277 13.30 2.96 -5.08
CA VAL A 277 13.01 2.83 -6.51
C VAL A 277 12.25 4.04 -6.99
N THR A 278 12.78 4.75 -7.99
CA THR A 278 12.04 5.77 -8.72
C THR A 278 11.66 5.20 -10.08
N VAL A 279 10.35 5.06 -10.32
CA VAL A 279 9.78 4.64 -11.60
C VAL A 279 9.40 5.89 -12.37
N ARG A 280 10.06 6.14 -13.49
CA ARG A 280 9.80 7.33 -14.32
C ARG A 280 8.79 7.03 -15.41
N ALA A 281 8.24 8.10 -16.00
CA ALA A 281 7.44 8.01 -17.21
C ALA A 281 8.11 7.14 -18.28
N GLY A 282 7.41 6.11 -18.75
CA GLY A 282 7.92 5.11 -19.71
C GLY A 282 8.52 3.85 -19.09
N GLU A 283 8.62 3.77 -17.76
CA GLU A 283 9.17 2.62 -17.04
C GLU A 283 8.07 1.82 -16.33
N ILE A 284 8.39 0.54 -16.11
CA ILE A 284 7.59 -0.40 -15.34
C ILE A 284 8.41 -0.87 -14.13
N LEU A 285 7.80 -0.90 -12.95
CA LEU A 285 8.27 -1.67 -11.81
C LEU A 285 7.52 -2.99 -11.76
N TYR A 286 8.25 -4.11 -11.77
CA TYR A 286 7.72 -5.35 -11.21
C TYR A 286 7.91 -5.31 -9.69
N LEU A 287 6.79 -5.21 -8.98
CA LEU A 287 6.67 -5.28 -7.53
C LEU A 287 6.13 -6.67 -7.17
N PRO A 288 6.97 -7.58 -6.65
CA PRO A 288 6.54 -8.95 -6.39
C PRO A 288 5.50 -9.02 -5.27
N SER A 289 4.67 -10.06 -5.30
CA SER A 289 3.68 -10.30 -4.23
C SER A 289 4.33 -10.31 -2.85
N MET A 290 3.58 -9.84 -1.85
CA MET A 290 3.94 -9.80 -0.43
C MET A 290 5.04 -8.80 -0.04
N TRP A 291 5.61 -8.05 -0.99
CA TRP A 291 6.56 -6.99 -0.67
C TRP A 291 5.89 -5.82 0.03
N PHE A 292 6.46 -5.41 1.16
CA PHE A 292 6.03 -4.20 1.83
C PHE A 292 6.49 -3.00 1.04
N HIS A 293 5.57 -2.11 0.73
CA HIS A 293 5.86 -0.96 -0.09
C HIS A 293 5.15 0.30 0.41
N HIS A 294 5.86 1.40 0.31
CA HIS A 294 5.38 2.74 0.61
C HIS A 294 5.61 3.61 -0.63
N VAL A 295 4.61 4.42 -1.00
CA VAL A 295 4.60 5.08 -2.31
C VAL A 295 4.41 6.59 -2.16
N LYS A 296 5.37 7.35 -2.68
CA LYS A 296 5.24 8.79 -2.96
C LYS A 296 5.25 9.02 -4.47
N GLN A 297 4.98 10.25 -4.90
CA GLN A 297 5.00 10.59 -6.31
C GLN A 297 5.46 12.03 -6.56
N SER A 298 6.02 12.25 -7.74
CA SER A 298 6.40 13.58 -8.24
C SER A 298 5.66 13.86 -9.56
N PRO A 299 4.93 14.98 -9.65
CA PRO A 299 4.13 15.27 -10.83
C PRO A 299 4.98 15.69 -12.04
N ASP A 300 4.37 15.60 -13.22
CA ASP A 300 4.86 16.28 -14.42
C ASP A 300 4.64 17.81 -14.36
N SER A 301 4.95 18.51 -15.45
CA SER A 301 4.81 19.97 -15.53
C SER A 301 3.38 20.51 -15.35
N ARG A 302 2.36 19.65 -15.34
CA ARG A 302 0.96 20.02 -15.11
C ARG A 302 0.55 19.87 -13.64
N GLY A 303 1.41 19.32 -12.78
CA GLY A 303 1.05 18.98 -11.41
C GLY A 303 0.38 17.61 -11.27
N LEU A 304 0.57 16.70 -12.24
CA LEU A 304 -0.04 15.36 -12.21
C LEU A 304 0.97 14.23 -12.33
N THR A 305 0.74 13.16 -11.57
CA THR A 305 1.31 11.84 -11.79
C THR A 305 0.22 10.92 -12.31
N VAL A 306 0.51 10.18 -13.39
CA VAL A 306 -0.42 9.21 -13.96
C VAL A 306 0.28 7.87 -14.12
N ALA A 307 -0.33 6.81 -13.60
CA ALA A 307 0.21 5.45 -13.66
C ALA A 307 -0.90 4.42 -13.92
N VAL A 308 -0.51 3.29 -14.50
CA VAL A 308 -1.37 2.13 -14.71
C VAL A 308 -0.69 0.93 -14.07
N ASN A 309 -1.43 0.12 -13.32
CA ASN A 309 -0.88 -1.12 -12.79
C ASN A 309 -1.74 -2.33 -13.16
N TYR A 310 -1.08 -3.47 -13.34
CA TYR A 310 -1.71 -4.76 -13.58
C TYR A 310 -1.50 -5.64 -12.36
N TRP A 311 -2.59 -6.15 -11.81
CA TRP A 311 -2.55 -7.13 -10.73
C TRP A 311 -2.83 -8.52 -11.26
N TYR A 312 -1.87 -9.41 -11.06
CA TYR A 312 -2.01 -10.85 -11.29
C TYR A 312 -2.05 -11.51 -9.91
N ASP A 313 -3.03 -12.38 -9.65
CA ASP A 313 -3.09 -13.09 -8.37
C ASP A 313 -1.78 -13.86 -8.12
N MET A 314 -1.33 -13.85 -6.87
CA MET A 314 -0.13 -14.56 -6.50
C MET A 314 -0.36 -16.08 -6.54
N ARG A 315 0.72 -16.84 -6.69
CA ARG A 315 0.64 -18.27 -6.37
C ARG A 315 0.77 -18.46 -4.87
N PHE A 316 -0.26 -19.06 -4.26
CA PHE A 316 -0.24 -19.50 -2.87
C PHE A 316 0.63 -20.76 -2.69
N ASP A 317 1.93 -20.60 -2.90
CA ASP A 317 2.94 -21.66 -2.88
C ASP A 317 3.72 -21.71 -1.55
N ILE A 318 4.87 -22.40 -1.56
CA ILE A 318 5.72 -22.53 -0.38
C ILE A 318 6.21 -21.18 0.19
N LYS A 319 6.34 -20.13 -0.64
CA LYS A 319 6.74 -18.79 -0.19
C LYS A 319 5.65 -18.16 0.68
N TYR A 320 4.39 -18.34 0.31
CA TYR A 320 3.25 -17.90 1.11
C TYR A 320 3.20 -18.64 2.45
N ALA A 321 3.39 -19.96 2.45
CA ALA A 321 3.44 -20.76 3.67
C ALA A 321 4.59 -20.31 4.60
N TYR A 322 5.78 -20.06 4.06
CA TYR A 322 6.92 -19.58 4.85
C TYR A 322 6.75 -18.15 5.35
N PHE A 323 6.12 -17.26 4.58
CA PHE A 323 5.78 -15.92 5.06
C PHE A 323 4.86 -16.00 6.28
N ASN A 324 3.78 -16.78 6.20
CA ASN A 324 2.85 -16.92 7.32
C ASN A 324 3.51 -17.56 8.55
N PHE A 325 4.36 -18.57 8.33
CA PHE A 325 5.18 -19.12 9.40
C PHE A 325 6.05 -18.04 10.05
N LEU A 326 6.82 -17.29 9.26
CA LEU A 326 7.69 -16.22 9.76
C LEU A 326 6.91 -15.15 10.52
N GLN A 327 5.78 -14.71 9.97
CA GLN A 327 4.90 -13.72 10.61
C GLN A 327 4.35 -14.21 11.96
N SER A 328 4.05 -15.50 12.08
CA SER A 328 3.56 -16.10 13.33
C SER A 328 4.62 -16.19 14.43
N LEU A 329 5.92 -16.08 14.08
CA LEU A 329 6.99 -16.18 15.07
C LEU A 329 7.02 -14.92 15.95
N PRO A 330 7.00 -15.07 17.29
CA PRO A 330 7.10 -13.94 18.19
C PRO A 330 8.49 -13.28 18.09
N HIS A 331 8.53 -11.95 18.07
CA HIS A 331 9.77 -11.18 18.25
C HIS A 331 9.72 -10.48 19.61
N SER A 332 10.77 -10.58 20.43
CA SER A 332 10.72 -10.16 21.83
C SER A 332 10.41 -8.67 22.04
N MET A 333 10.86 -7.81 21.11
CA MET A 333 10.48 -6.38 21.04
C MET A 333 9.01 -6.12 20.68
N LEU A 334 8.34 -7.07 20.00
CA LEU A 334 6.90 -7.04 19.73
C LEU A 334 6.08 -7.66 20.87
N CYS A 335 6.67 -8.58 21.65
CA CYS A 335 6.01 -9.31 22.73
C CYS A 335 6.14 -8.65 24.12
N SER A 336 7.01 -7.65 24.29
CA SER A 336 7.22 -7.00 25.59
C SER A 336 6.14 -5.95 25.89
N PRO A 337 5.39 -6.08 27.02
CA PRO A 337 4.48 -5.03 27.47
C PRO A 337 5.25 -3.78 27.98
N ALA A 338 6.55 -3.92 28.25
CA ALA A 338 7.36 -2.93 28.96
C ALA A 338 7.98 -1.82 28.09
N SER A 339 7.94 -1.95 26.76
CA SER A 339 8.35 -0.88 25.81
C SER A 339 7.21 0.11 25.52
N PHE A 340 6.02 -0.11 26.07
CA PHE A 340 4.84 0.71 25.83
C PHE A 340 4.25 1.13 27.18
N GLY A 341 4.22 2.43 27.45
CA GLY A 341 3.94 3.00 28.76
C GLY A 341 2.69 2.44 29.44
N LYS A 342 2.81 2.23 30.76
CA LYS A 342 1.69 2.00 31.68
C LYS A 342 0.53 2.95 31.38
N LEU A 343 -0.49 2.47 30.69
CA LEU A 343 -1.79 3.10 30.52
C LEU A 343 -2.86 2.02 30.70
N GLY A 344 -2.92 1.51 31.92
CA GLY A 344 -4.05 0.76 32.46
C GLY A 344 -4.21 1.22 33.90
N GLY A 345 -5.21 2.05 34.15
CA GLY A 345 -5.55 2.48 35.51
C GLY A 345 -5.99 1.29 36.34
N ASN A 346 -5.45 1.19 37.54
CA ASN A 346 -6.01 0.36 38.60
C ASN A 346 -7.45 0.80 38.84
N SER A 347 -8.41 -0.10 38.63
CA SER A 347 -9.65 -0.11 39.40
C SER A 347 -9.69 -1.42 40.17
N GLU A 348 -9.41 -1.33 41.46
CA GLU A 348 -9.88 -2.31 42.43
C GLU A 348 -11.40 -2.38 42.32
N ASP A 349 -11.95 -3.56 42.05
CA ASP A 349 -13.20 -3.94 42.71
C ASP A 349 -13.27 -5.46 42.88
N GLU A 350 -13.37 -5.87 44.14
CA GLU A 350 -13.52 -7.25 44.56
C GLU A 350 -14.99 -7.69 44.39
N SER A 351 -15.14 -8.97 44.07
CA SER A 351 -16.26 -9.85 44.41
C SER A 351 -17.51 -9.85 43.50
N ARG A 352 -17.70 -10.97 42.79
CA ARG A 352 -18.65 -12.04 43.20
C ARG A 352 -18.59 -13.28 42.31
N LYS A 353 -18.70 -14.42 43.00
CA LYS A 353 -18.70 -15.83 42.57
C LYS A 353 -19.83 -16.20 41.61
N GLY A 354 -19.61 -17.22 40.79
CA GLY A 354 -20.68 -18.15 40.36
C GLY A 354 -20.43 -19.01 39.12
N ASN A 355 -19.98 -20.26 39.33
CA ASN A 355 -20.13 -21.49 38.52
C ASN A 355 -20.97 -21.42 37.22
N SER A 356 -20.48 -22.00 36.11
CA SER A 356 -20.64 -23.43 35.76
C SER A 356 -20.38 -23.75 34.27
N ALA A 357 -19.90 -24.98 34.07
CA ALA A 357 -20.16 -25.91 32.98
C ALA A 357 -19.58 -25.68 31.56
N ALA A 358 -18.94 -26.77 31.12
CA ALA A 358 -18.45 -27.08 29.79
C ALA A 358 -19.54 -27.15 28.71
N SER A 359 -19.17 -26.82 27.47
CA SER A 359 -19.48 -27.66 26.31
C SER A 359 -18.45 -27.45 25.21
N ALA A 360 -17.88 -28.55 24.74
CA ALA A 360 -17.18 -28.63 23.48
C ALA A 360 -18.18 -28.44 22.33
N ASN A 361 -17.75 -27.79 21.25
CA ASN A 361 -18.28 -28.05 19.92
C ASN A 361 -17.20 -27.71 18.87
N ASP A 362 -16.88 -28.73 18.09
CA ASP A 362 -16.21 -28.65 16.80
C ASP A 362 -17.06 -27.87 15.79
N ASN A 363 -16.40 -27.09 14.92
CA ASN A 363 -16.78 -26.70 13.55
C ASN A 363 -15.57 -25.91 12.98
N ILE A 364 -14.70 -26.52 12.17
CA ILE A 364 -14.72 -26.56 10.70
C ILE A 364 -14.93 -25.17 10.05
N LEU A 365 -13.82 -24.70 9.45
CA LEU A 365 -13.65 -23.88 8.24
C LEU A 365 -14.83 -23.01 7.80
N ASP A 366 -14.63 -21.69 7.80
CA ASP A 366 -15.16 -20.82 6.75
C ASP A 366 -14.32 -19.54 6.63
N ASP A 367 -14.23 -19.07 5.38
CA ASP A 367 -13.39 -17.98 4.87
C ASP A 367 -13.62 -16.61 5.55
N SER A 368 -12.56 -15.81 5.61
CA SER A 368 -12.69 -14.35 5.73
C SER A 368 -11.52 -13.66 5.01
N ASP A 369 -11.61 -13.66 3.68
CA ASP A 369 -11.09 -12.57 2.84
C ASP A 369 -11.96 -11.30 3.00
N ASP A 370 -11.46 -10.20 2.44
CA ASP A 370 -12.09 -8.89 2.26
C ASP A 370 -11.95 -7.87 3.41
N ALA A 371 -10.82 -7.17 3.38
CA ALA A 371 -10.68 -5.85 4.01
C ALA A 371 -10.03 -4.80 3.10
N ALA A 372 -9.92 -5.04 1.78
CA ALA A 372 -9.37 -4.07 0.82
C ALA A 372 -10.34 -3.69 -0.32
N GLU A 373 -11.60 -4.13 -0.29
CA GLU A 373 -12.64 -3.63 -1.21
C GLU A 373 -13.79 -2.99 -0.43
N LYS A 374 -13.73 -1.67 -0.24
CA LYS A 374 -14.90 -0.78 -0.27
C LYS A 374 -14.55 0.58 -0.82
#